data_AF-A0A1H0DVX6-F1
#
_entry.id   AF-A0A1H0DVX6-F1
#
_cell.length_a   1.000
_cell.length_b   1.000
_cell.length_c   1.000
_cell.angle_alpha   90.00
_cell.angle_beta   90.00
_cell.angle_gamma   90.00
#
_symmetry.space_group_name_H-M   'P 1'
#
loop_
_entity.id
_entity.type
_entity.pdbx_description
1 polymer ?
#
loop_
_entity_poly.entity_id
_entity_poly.type
_entity_poly.pdbx_seq_one_letter_code
_entity_poly.pdbx_strand_id
1 'polypeptide(L)'
;MDRRETASGRDLLNLAAQYRVAAVKLGETSSKPTDLPQRLLALHAIELYLDALLLTKGFGHDTSLQHNLGERAQIAVAVGLVLRKRTLAHLLTLSSSTEYLVVRYAPERTSTLSQVNRAMATLEEISRKVPKMVKSK
;
A
#
# COMPACT_ATOMS: atom_id res chain seq x y z
N MET A 1 -21.52 1.67 25.38
CA MET A 1 -20.55 1.04 24.47
C MET A 1 -20.41 1.94 23.27
N ASP A 2 -19.26 2.62 23.17
CA ASP A 2 -18.96 3.62 22.16
C ASP A 2 -18.80 2.93 20.80
N ARG A 3 -19.71 3.21 19.84
CA ARG A 3 -19.51 2.77 18.45
C ARG A 3 -18.36 3.60 17.91
N ARG A 4 -17.13 3.06 17.96
CA ARG A 4 -16.07 3.56 17.08
C ARG A 4 -16.62 3.47 15.67
N GLU A 5 -16.87 4.62 15.06
CA GLU A 5 -17.28 4.74 13.67
C GLU A 5 -16.11 4.23 12.83
N THR A 6 -16.12 2.95 12.48
CA THR A 6 -15.05 2.35 11.69
C THR A 6 -15.18 2.85 10.27
N ALA A 7 -14.15 3.55 9.78
CA ALA A 7 -14.10 4.02 8.40
C ALA A 7 -14.43 2.87 7.43
N SER A 8 -15.33 3.12 6.48
CA SER A 8 -15.76 2.10 5.54
C SER A 8 -14.67 1.76 4.53
N GLY A 9 -14.75 0.60 3.86
CA GLY A 9 -13.80 0.26 2.80
C GLY A 9 -13.78 1.28 1.65
N ARG A 10 -14.87 2.04 1.45
CA ARG A 10 -14.91 3.16 0.48
C ARG A 10 -14.13 4.38 0.98
N ASP A 11 -14.17 4.67 2.27
CA ASP A 11 -13.41 5.77 2.86
C ASP A 11 -11.91 5.52 2.76
N LEU A 12 -11.49 4.28 3.09
CA LEU A 12 -10.09 3.85 2.92
C LEU A 12 -9.66 3.90 1.45
N LEU A 13 -10.53 3.51 0.51
CA LEU A 13 -10.24 3.57 -0.91
C LEU A 13 -10.02 5.02 -1.39
N ASN A 14 -10.84 5.96 -0.92
CA ASN A 14 -10.70 7.37 -1.23
C ASN A 14 -9.41 7.94 -0.65
N LEU A 15 -9.07 7.58 0.59
CA LEU A 15 -7.83 8.00 1.23
C LEU A 15 -6.61 7.45 0.48
N ALA A 16 -6.63 6.16 0.09
CA ALA A 16 -5.57 5.54 -0.71
C ALA A 16 -5.33 6.30 -2.04
N ALA A 17 -6.41 6.74 -2.69
CA ALA A 17 -6.33 7.51 -3.92
C ALA A 17 -5.67 8.89 -3.70
N GLN A 18 -5.96 9.57 -2.58
CA GLN A 18 -5.32 10.83 -2.23
C GLN A 18 -3.81 10.66 -1.99
N TYR A 19 -3.41 9.63 -1.24
CA TYR A 19 -1.99 9.31 -1.04
C TYR A 19 -1.28 8.96 -2.35
N ARG A 20 -1.93 8.22 -3.26
CA ARG A 20 -1.40 7.97 -4.60
C ARG A 20 -1.16 9.26 -5.38
N VAL A 21 -2.13 10.18 -5.39
CA VAL A 21 -1.99 11.47 -6.08
C VAL A 21 -0.82 12.26 -5.50
N ALA A 22 -0.69 12.30 -4.17
CA ALA A 22 0.42 12.97 -3.51
C ALA A 22 1.78 12.33 -3.85
N ALA A 23 1.87 10.99 -3.90
CA ALA A 23 3.07 10.27 -4.30
C ALA A 23 3.49 10.57 -5.76
N VAL A 24 2.53 10.69 -6.68
CA VAL A 24 2.82 11.07 -8.08
C VAL A 24 3.36 12.49 -8.15
N LYS A 25 2.69 13.46 -7.49
CA LYS A 25 3.12 14.87 -7.49
C LYS A 25 4.53 15.08 -6.94
N LEU A 26 4.92 14.32 -5.91
CA LEU A 26 6.28 14.39 -5.36
C LEU A 26 7.34 13.84 -6.33
N GLY A 27 6.98 12.89 -7.19
CA GLY A 27 7.87 12.37 -8.22
C GLY A 27 8.10 13.36 -9.38
N GLU A 28 7.03 14.06 -9.78
CA GLU A 28 7.05 15.07 -10.87
C GLU A 28 7.93 16.29 -10.54
N THR A 29 8.04 16.63 -9.26
CA THR A 29 8.82 17.79 -8.77
C THR A 29 10.29 17.46 -8.47
N SER A 30 10.74 16.23 -8.73
CA SER A 30 12.07 15.77 -8.27
C SER A 30 13.21 15.91 -9.28
N SER A 31 14.36 16.40 -8.80
CA SER A 31 15.71 16.23 -9.39
C SER A 31 16.68 15.43 -8.48
N LYS A 32 16.11 14.72 -7.48
CA LYS A 32 16.67 14.11 -6.21
C LYS A 32 16.92 15.16 -5.10
N PRO A 33 16.56 14.94 -3.80
CA PRO A 33 16.21 13.72 -3.07
C PRO A 33 14.75 13.73 -2.53
N THR A 34 13.80 13.26 -3.34
CA THR A 34 12.38 13.10 -2.93
C THR A 34 11.98 11.63 -2.79
N ASP A 35 12.93 10.71 -2.90
CA ASP A 35 12.70 9.26 -2.93
C ASP A 35 12.06 8.75 -1.63
N LEU A 36 12.44 9.29 -0.46
CA LEU A 36 11.92 8.83 0.82
C LEU A 36 10.48 9.27 1.08
N PRO A 37 10.11 10.57 0.98
CA PRO A 37 8.72 11.00 1.11
C PRO A 37 7.83 10.37 0.04
N GLN A 38 8.26 10.36 -1.23
CA GLN A 38 7.48 9.73 -2.30
C GLN A 38 7.21 8.25 -2.01
N ARG A 39 8.25 7.52 -1.60
CA ARG A 39 8.13 6.11 -1.24
C ARG A 39 7.21 5.89 -0.06
N LEU A 40 7.30 6.71 1.00
CA LEU A 40 6.41 6.59 2.15
C LEU A 40 4.95 6.71 1.72
N LEU A 41 4.62 7.74 0.93
CA LEU A 41 3.27 7.93 0.42
C LEU A 41 2.83 6.76 -0.48
N ALA A 42 3.75 6.23 -1.29
CA ALA A 42 3.44 5.09 -2.15
C ALA A 42 3.16 3.81 -1.35
N LEU A 43 3.98 3.49 -0.34
CA LEU A 43 3.80 2.34 0.52
C LEU A 43 2.51 2.45 1.34
N HIS A 44 2.23 3.64 1.87
CA HIS A 44 1.01 3.87 2.63
C HIS A 44 -0.25 3.80 1.74
N ALA A 45 -0.19 4.31 0.51
CA ALA A 45 -1.28 4.14 -0.45
C ALA A 45 -1.53 2.64 -0.76
N ILE A 46 -0.47 1.84 -0.95
CA ILE A 46 -0.57 0.40 -1.16
C ILE A 46 -1.27 -0.28 0.02
N GLU A 47 -0.85 0.04 1.24
CA GLU A 47 -1.47 -0.47 2.47
C GLU A 47 -2.97 -0.18 2.51
N LEU A 48 -3.36 1.09 2.31
CA LEU A 48 -4.75 1.51 2.34
C LEU A 48 -5.60 0.86 1.26
N TYR A 49 -5.05 0.64 0.05
CA TYR A 49 -5.75 -0.10 -1.00
C TYR A 49 -6.01 -1.56 -0.59
N LEU A 50 -5.02 -2.23 -0.02
CA LEU A 50 -5.19 -3.61 0.44
C LEU A 50 -6.20 -3.67 1.60
N ASP A 51 -6.10 -2.77 2.57
CA ASP A 51 -7.04 -2.69 3.69
C ASP A 51 -8.46 -2.39 3.23
N ALA A 52 -8.66 -1.48 2.28
CA ALA A 52 -9.96 -1.21 1.68
C ALA A 52 -10.60 -2.47 1.08
N LEU A 53 -9.82 -3.26 0.33
CA LEU A 53 -10.28 -4.52 -0.23
C LEU A 53 -10.65 -5.51 0.87
N LEU A 54 -9.74 -5.76 1.82
CA LEU A 54 -9.95 -6.70 2.91
C LEU A 54 -11.20 -6.35 3.72
N LEU A 55 -11.38 -5.07 4.05
CA LEU A 55 -12.54 -4.56 4.77
C LEU A 55 -13.84 -4.80 4.01
N THR A 56 -13.86 -4.56 2.68
CA THR A 56 -15.06 -4.85 1.87
C THR A 56 -15.39 -6.34 1.76
N LYS A 57 -14.40 -7.21 1.93
CA LYS A 57 -14.55 -8.67 1.95
C LYS A 57 -14.89 -9.22 3.32
N GLY A 58 -15.03 -8.37 4.34
CA GLY A 58 -15.43 -8.77 5.69
C GLY A 58 -14.27 -9.13 6.61
N PHE A 59 -13.02 -8.92 6.17
CA PHE A 59 -11.87 -8.96 7.06
C PHE A 59 -11.86 -7.67 7.88
N GLY A 60 -11.79 -7.76 9.21
CA GLY A 60 -11.69 -6.57 10.05
C GLY A 60 -10.40 -5.80 9.80
N HIS A 61 -10.29 -4.60 10.39
CA HIS A 61 -9.00 -3.90 10.42
C HIS A 61 -8.07 -4.67 11.37
N ASP A 62 -7.25 -5.56 10.81
CA ASP A 62 -6.35 -6.39 11.60
C ASP A 62 -5.10 -5.60 11.94
N THR A 63 -5.09 -5.02 13.14
CA THR A 63 -3.93 -4.30 13.68
C THR A 63 -2.74 -5.21 13.94
N SER A 64 -2.93 -6.54 14.00
CA SER A 64 -1.84 -7.51 14.17
C SER A 64 -0.95 -7.61 12.93
N LEU A 65 -1.48 -7.26 11.75
CA LEU A 65 -0.73 -7.25 10.49
C LEU A 65 0.26 -6.06 10.38
N GLN A 66 0.27 -5.12 11.34
CA GLN A 66 1.12 -3.92 11.36
C GLN A 66 1.23 -3.27 9.97
N HIS A 67 2.45 -3.12 9.41
CA HIS A 67 2.73 -2.66 8.04
C HIS A 67 3.19 -3.81 7.11
N ASN A 68 2.78 -5.05 7.39
CA ASN A 68 3.11 -6.22 6.58
C ASN A 68 2.28 -6.22 5.28
N LEU A 69 2.83 -5.61 4.24
CA LEU A 69 2.22 -5.52 2.91
C LEU A 69 2.10 -6.88 2.22
N GLY A 70 2.99 -7.81 2.55
CA GLY A 70 3.11 -9.13 1.93
C GLY A 70 2.00 -10.04 2.40
N GLU A 71 1.74 -10.06 3.70
CA GLU A 71 0.64 -10.82 4.28
C GLU A 71 -0.71 -10.29 3.81
N ARG A 72 -0.91 -8.96 3.83
CA ARG A 72 -2.10 -8.32 3.24
C ARG A 72 -2.28 -8.68 1.76
N ALA A 73 -1.20 -8.70 0.99
CA ALA A 73 -1.24 -9.07 -0.41
C ALA A 73 -1.60 -10.56 -0.62
N GLN A 74 -1.12 -11.45 0.23
CA GLN A 74 -1.48 -12.87 0.18
C GLN A 74 -2.96 -13.08 0.47
N ILE A 75 -3.49 -12.44 1.52
CA ILE A 75 -4.93 -12.50 1.85
C ILE A 75 -5.74 -11.89 0.70
N ALA A 76 -5.32 -10.74 0.16
CA ALA A 76 -5.96 -10.09 -0.97
C ALA A 76 -6.04 -11.03 -2.20
N VAL A 77 -4.96 -11.76 -2.52
CA VAL A 77 -4.92 -12.75 -3.60
C VAL A 77 -5.87 -13.91 -3.30
N ALA A 78 -5.91 -14.40 -2.06
CA ALA A 78 -6.81 -15.48 -1.65
C ALA A 78 -8.29 -15.11 -1.80
N VAL A 79 -8.64 -13.83 -1.64
CA VAL A 79 -10.01 -13.31 -1.85
C VAL A 79 -10.30 -12.89 -3.31
N GLY A 80 -9.40 -13.23 -4.23
CA GLY A 80 -9.59 -13.08 -5.68
C GLY A 80 -8.85 -11.91 -6.33
N LEU A 81 -7.98 -11.18 -5.63
CA LEU A 81 -7.16 -10.14 -6.25
C LEU A 81 -6.09 -10.78 -7.15
N VAL A 82 -6.25 -10.62 -8.46
CA VAL A 82 -5.25 -11.13 -9.42
C VAL A 82 -4.14 -10.10 -9.59
N LEU A 83 -2.94 -10.36 -9.06
CA LEU A 83 -1.73 -9.54 -9.26
C LEU A 83 -0.76 -10.20 -10.25
N ARG A 84 0.06 -9.41 -10.94
CA ARG A 84 1.22 -9.93 -11.68
C ARG A 84 2.16 -10.62 -10.68
N LYS A 85 2.77 -11.75 -11.08
CA LYS A 85 3.73 -12.50 -10.23
C LYS A 85 4.82 -11.60 -9.64
N ARG A 86 5.40 -10.70 -10.45
CA ARG A 86 6.44 -9.74 -10.02
C ARG A 86 5.97 -8.75 -8.95
N THR A 87 4.69 -8.40 -8.97
CA THR A 87 4.09 -7.42 -8.06
C THR A 87 3.81 -8.07 -6.71
N LEU A 88 3.27 -9.29 -6.72
CA LEU A 88 3.14 -10.09 -5.51
C LEU A 88 4.51 -10.35 -4.87
N ALA A 89 5.49 -10.81 -5.65
CA ALA A 89 6.85 -11.03 -5.16
C ALA A 89 7.45 -9.76 -4.54
N HIS A 90 7.20 -8.60 -5.15
CA HIS A 90 7.69 -7.34 -4.61
C HIS A 90 7.04 -6.98 -3.26
N LEU A 91 5.73 -7.18 -3.09
CA LEU A 91 5.04 -6.94 -1.81
C LEU A 91 5.58 -7.83 -0.69
N LEU A 92 5.92 -9.09 -1.01
CA LEU A 92 6.60 -10.00 -0.09
C LEU A 92 7.98 -9.46 0.29
N THR A 93 8.77 -9.01 -0.69
CA THR A 93 10.09 -8.41 -0.43
C THR A 93 10.00 -7.17 0.47
N LEU A 94 9.08 -6.24 0.19
CA LEU A 94 8.88 -5.01 0.98
C LEU A 94 8.62 -5.30 2.46
N SER A 95 7.98 -6.42 2.76
CA SER A 95 7.66 -6.83 4.12
C SER A 95 8.87 -7.46 4.81
N SER A 96 9.60 -8.32 4.09
CA SER A 96 10.85 -8.91 4.61
C SER A 96 11.95 -7.88 4.88
N SER A 97 12.01 -6.81 4.09
CA SER A 97 12.98 -5.72 4.28
C SER A 97 12.54 -4.67 5.29
N THR A 98 11.33 -4.80 5.87
CA THR A 98 10.72 -3.81 6.77
C THR A 98 10.75 -2.40 6.18
N GLU A 99 10.61 -2.29 4.85
CA GLU A 99 10.90 -1.08 4.09
C GLU A 99 10.07 0.12 4.58
N TYR A 100 8.84 -0.13 5.02
CA TYR A 100 7.98 0.88 5.63
C TYR A 100 8.58 1.52 6.89
N LEU A 101 9.17 0.70 7.78
CA LEU A 101 9.80 1.18 9.01
C LEU A 101 11.12 1.88 8.73
N VAL A 102 11.93 1.35 7.81
CA VAL A 102 13.21 1.95 7.42
C VAL A 102 13.01 3.36 6.87
N VAL A 103 12.02 3.56 6.00
CA VAL A 103 11.70 4.88 5.43
C VAL A 103 11.30 5.90 6.49
N ARG A 104 10.68 5.45 7.59
CA ARG A 104 10.13 6.34 8.62
C ARG A 104 11.10 6.64 9.76
N TYR A 105 11.92 5.66 10.15
CA TYR A 105 12.68 5.73 11.40
C TYR A 105 14.18 5.48 11.23
N ALA A 106 14.62 4.94 10.09
CA ALA A 106 16.02 4.62 9.86
C ALA A 106 16.49 5.09 8.46
N PRO A 107 16.41 6.39 8.14
CA PRO A 107 16.84 6.93 6.85
C PRO A 107 18.33 6.65 6.55
N GLU A 108 19.14 6.37 7.57
CA GLU A 108 20.52 5.92 7.44
C GLU A 108 20.67 4.50 6.85
N ARG A 109 19.61 3.68 6.85
CA ARG A 109 19.58 2.32 6.27
C ARG A 109 18.95 2.28 4.88
N THR A 110 19.02 3.39 4.14
CA THR A 110 18.43 3.53 2.80
C THR A 110 19.02 2.59 1.74
N SER A 111 20.21 2.02 1.98
CA SER A 111 20.87 1.07 1.05
C SER A 111 20.11 -0.24 0.86
N THR A 112 19.24 -0.63 1.79
CA THR A 112 18.41 -1.84 1.69
C THR A 112 17.06 -1.60 1.01
N LEU A 113 16.76 -0.35 0.64
CA LEU A 113 15.49 0.02 0.03
C LEU A 113 15.43 -0.42 -1.44
N SER A 114 14.26 -0.90 -1.86
CA SER A 114 13.99 -1.16 -3.28
C SER A 114 14.08 0.13 -4.12
N GLN A 115 14.11 0.04 -5.44
CA GLN A 115 14.03 1.24 -6.30
C GLN A 115 12.64 1.90 -6.19
N VAL A 116 12.55 3.23 -6.05
CA VAL A 116 11.26 3.93 -5.87
C VAL A 116 10.30 3.69 -7.02
N ASN A 117 10.83 3.57 -8.24
CA ASN A 117 10.06 3.21 -9.44
C ASN A 117 9.36 1.85 -9.31
N ARG A 118 9.93 0.91 -8.56
CA ARG A 118 9.33 -0.41 -8.31
C ARG A 118 8.15 -0.30 -7.34
N ALA A 119 8.25 0.55 -6.32
CA ALA A 119 7.13 0.88 -5.43
C ALA A 119 6.00 1.58 -6.21
N MET A 120 6.32 2.57 -7.05
CA MET A 120 5.34 3.27 -7.88
C MET A 120 4.65 2.34 -8.90
N ALA A 121 5.39 1.43 -9.52
CA ALA A 121 4.81 0.43 -10.44
C ALA A 121 3.87 -0.55 -9.72
N THR A 122 4.18 -0.88 -8.46
CA THR A 122 3.34 -1.73 -7.61
C THR A 122 2.06 -1.01 -7.23
N LEU A 123 2.18 0.24 -6.78
CA LEU A 123 1.05 1.12 -6.48
C LEU A 123 0.12 1.28 -7.69
N GLU A 124 0.66 1.52 -8.87
CA GLU A 124 -0.13 1.72 -10.10
C GLU A 124 -0.87 0.46 -10.55
N GLU A 125 -0.34 -0.74 -10.28
CA GLU A 125 -1.10 -1.95 -10.51
C GLU A 125 -2.25 -2.12 -9.51
N ILE A 126 -1.97 -1.93 -8.22
CA ILE A 126 -2.95 -2.10 -7.15
C ILE A 126 -4.09 -1.08 -7.29
N SER A 127 -3.76 0.18 -7.55
CA SER A 127 -4.73 1.28 -7.70
C SER A 127 -5.70 1.08 -8.84
N ARG A 128 -5.36 0.28 -9.86
CA ARG A 128 -6.27 -0.05 -10.97
C ARG A 128 -7.15 -1.26 -10.69
N LYS A 129 -6.69 -2.19 -9.84
CA LYS A 129 -7.34 -3.48 -9.62
C LYS A 129 -8.26 -3.47 -8.41
N VAL A 130 -7.79 -2.91 -7.29
CA VAL A 130 -8.54 -2.86 -6.04
C VAL A 130 -9.89 -2.13 -6.18
N PRO A 131 -9.98 -0.92 -6.79
CA PRO A 131 -11.28 -0.23 -6.90
C PRO A 131 -12.35 -1.05 -7.61
N LYS A 132 -11.96 -1.88 -8.59
CA LYS A 132 -12.90 -2.74 -9.33
C LYS A 132 -13.54 -3.80 -8.42
N MET A 133 -12.77 -4.32 -7.47
CA MET A 133 -13.25 -5.31 -6.51
C MET A 133 -14.06 -4.68 -5.37
N VAL A 134 -13.74 -3.44 -4.98
CA VAL A 134 -14.46 -2.69 -3.94
C VAL A 134 -15.81 -2.15 -4.45
N LYS A 135 -15.92 -1.79 -5.73
CA LYS A 135 -17.16 -1.29 -6.36
C LYS A 135 -18.15 -2.39 -6.75
N SER A 136 -17.73 -3.64 -6.82
CA SER A 136 -18.54 -4.75 -7.34
C SER A 136 -19.56 -5.30 -6.31
N LYS A 137 -20.21 -4.45 -5.52
CA LYS A 137 -21.21 -4.85 -4.51
C LYS A 137 -22.48 -4.04 -4.66
#